data_AF-A0A1C3IZG1-F1
#
_entry.id   AF-A0A1C3IZG1-F1
#
_cell.length_a   1.000
_cell.length_b   1.000
_cell.length_c   1.000
_cell.angle_alpha   90.00
_cell.angle_beta   90.00
_cell.angle_gamma   90.00
#
_symmetry.space_group_name_H-M   'P 1'
#
loop_
_entity.id
_entity.type
_entity.pdbx_description
1 polymer ?
#
loop_
_entity_poly.entity_id
_entity_poly.type
_entity_poly.pdbx_seq_one_letter_code
_entity_poly.pdbx_strand_id
1 'polypeptide(L)'
;MNLTLQFDVERFVLPISIDLQNALNRICNESGKVSSSTQVITINVRNRAYSIEDGGYHPVEIRITRLNDQWVFDYITDFSYCGLMPELEKEIDFDFGHGVAYIRYMGEVPIIESSVAEFYSMWESNFLSYLSMDCFEEIKVMAEDV
;
A
#
# COMPACT_ATOMS: atom_id res chain seq x y z
N MET A 1 -25.15 -1.51 0.09
CA MET A 1 -24.65 -0.18 -0.31
C MET A 1 -23.16 -0.33 -0.47
N ASN A 2 -22.58 0.14 -1.58
CA ASN A 2 -21.12 0.17 -1.71
C ASN A 2 -20.61 1.32 -0.83
N LEU A 3 -19.62 1.03 0.01
CA LEU A 3 -18.96 2.01 0.86
C LEU A 3 -17.94 2.78 0.01
N THR A 4 -17.94 4.10 0.12
CA THR A 4 -16.95 4.96 -0.54
C THR A 4 -16.00 5.49 0.54
N LEU A 5 -14.77 5.02 0.53
CA LEU A 5 -13.65 5.60 1.25
C LEU A 5 -13.45 7.03 0.72
N GLN A 6 -13.66 8.01 1.59
CA GLN A 6 -13.33 9.40 1.33
C GLN A 6 -11.94 9.68 1.88
N PHE A 7 -10.96 9.94 1.02
CA PHE A 7 -9.59 10.23 1.45
C PHE A 7 -9.41 11.71 1.79
N ASP A 8 -8.56 12.00 2.77
CA ASP A 8 -8.12 13.37 3.08
C ASP A 8 -6.98 13.77 2.13
N VAL A 9 -7.36 14.19 0.92
CA VAL A 9 -6.41 14.54 -0.16
C VAL A 9 -5.54 15.75 0.18
N GLU A 10 -5.95 16.60 1.12
CA GLU A 10 -5.15 17.76 1.55
C GLU A 10 -3.93 17.34 2.39
N ARG A 11 -3.94 16.12 2.95
CA ARG A 11 -2.83 15.54 3.71
C ARG A 11 -1.84 14.76 2.87
N PHE A 12 -2.08 14.59 1.59
CA PHE A 12 -1.18 13.83 0.73
C PHE A 12 0.15 14.55 0.57
N VAL A 13 1.22 13.93 1.06
CA VAL A 13 2.61 14.38 0.88
C VAL A 13 3.29 13.73 -0.34
N LEU A 14 2.67 12.69 -0.88
CA LEU A 14 3.05 12.02 -2.13
C LEU A 14 1.90 12.15 -3.15
N PRO A 15 2.18 12.05 -4.46
CA PRO A 15 1.18 12.19 -5.50
C PRO A 15 0.32 10.92 -5.65
N ILE A 16 -0.41 10.54 -4.59
CA ILE A 16 -1.34 9.40 -4.58
C ILE A 16 -2.43 9.63 -5.62
N SER A 17 -2.53 8.73 -6.60
CA SER A 17 -3.47 8.89 -7.69
C SER A 17 -4.90 8.60 -7.26
N ILE A 18 -5.85 9.13 -8.05
CA ILE A 18 -7.26 8.74 -7.94
C ILE A 18 -7.47 7.25 -8.27
N ASP A 19 -6.61 6.66 -9.10
CA ASP A 19 -6.70 5.26 -9.49
C ASP A 19 -6.35 4.33 -8.34
N LEU A 20 -5.33 4.67 -7.51
CA LEU A 20 -5.08 3.93 -6.28
C LEU A 20 -6.26 4.06 -5.32
N GLN A 21 -6.79 5.27 -5.10
CA GLN A 21 -7.97 5.46 -4.25
C GLN A 21 -9.17 4.62 -4.71
N ASN A 22 -9.41 4.55 -6.03
CA ASN A 22 -10.46 3.73 -6.63
C ASN A 22 -10.19 2.24 -6.46
N ALA A 23 -8.94 1.79 -6.62
CA ALA A 23 -8.55 0.40 -6.42
C ALA A 23 -8.76 -0.05 -4.97
N LEU A 24 -8.36 0.77 -3.99
CA LEU A 24 -8.59 0.49 -2.57
C LEU A 24 -10.09 0.45 -2.24
N ASN A 25 -10.87 1.38 -2.79
CA ASN A 25 -12.33 1.37 -2.68
C ASN A 25 -12.93 0.05 -3.19
N ARG A 26 -12.51 -0.41 -4.37
CA ARG A 26 -12.96 -1.67 -4.95
C ARG A 26 -12.59 -2.86 -4.06
N ILE A 27 -11.32 -2.98 -3.66
CA ILE A 27 -10.81 -4.06 -2.80
C ILE A 27 -11.59 -4.13 -1.49
N CYS A 28 -11.82 -2.98 -0.84
CA CYS A 28 -12.56 -2.91 0.41
C CYS A 28 -14.02 -3.34 0.25
N ASN A 29 -14.70 -2.91 -0.82
CA ASN A 29 -16.08 -3.33 -1.11
C ASN A 29 -16.19 -4.82 -1.42
N GLU A 30 -15.29 -5.35 -2.25
CA GLU A 30 -15.26 -6.78 -2.62
C GLU A 30 -14.97 -7.68 -1.43
N SER A 31 -14.19 -7.20 -0.45
CA SER A 31 -13.89 -7.96 0.76
C SER A 31 -15.11 -8.21 1.66
N GLY A 32 -16.10 -7.31 1.63
CA GLY A 32 -17.26 -7.33 2.54
C GLY A 32 -16.93 -7.12 4.03
N LYS A 33 -15.69 -6.74 4.38
CA LYS A 33 -15.23 -6.61 5.78
C LYS A 33 -15.33 -5.19 6.34
N VAL A 34 -15.32 -4.19 5.48
CA VAL A 34 -15.30 -2.77 5.90
C VAL A 34 -16.74 -2.30 6.18
N SER A 35 -16.94 -1.65 7.31
CA SER A 35 -18.22 -1.14 7.77
C SER A 35 -18.12 0.35 8.13
N SER A 36 -19.24 0.95 8.54
CA SER A 36 -19.26 2.34 9.04
C SER A 36 -18.52 2.54 10.36
N SER A 37 -18.32 1.48 11.17
CA SER A 37 -17.58 1.55 12.42
C SER A 37 -16.07 1.35 12.23
N THR A 38 -15.64 0.82 11.08
CA THR A 38 -14.23 0.54 10.82
C THR A 38 -13.41 1.83 10.91
N GLN A 39 -12.34 1.76 11.70
CA GLN A 39 -11.40 2.85 11.92
C GLN A 39 -10.04 2.59 11.29
N VAL A 40 -9.65 1.33 11.12
CA VAL A 40 -8.38 0.97 10.49
C VAL A 40 -8.59 -0.12 9.46
N ILE A 41 -7.94 0.03 8.32
CA ILE A 41 -7.92 -0.96 7.25
C ILE A 41 -6.47 -1.27 6.91
N THR A 42 -6.14 -2.57 6.86
CA THR A 42 -4.87 -3.06 6.32
C THR A 42 -5.14 -4.00 5.16
N ILE A 43 -4.59 -3.68 3.99
CA ILE A 43 -4.73 -4.45 2.76
C ILE A 43 -3.39 -5.09 2.46
N ASN A 44 -3.38 -6.41 2.35
CA ASN A 44 -2.24 -7.20 1.91
C ASN A 44 -2.55 -7.78 0.54
N VAL A 45 -1.69 -7.54 -0.44
CA VAL A 45 -1.77 -8.18 -1.76
C VAL A 45 -0.53 -9.01 -2.00
N ARG A 46 -0.74 -10.24 -2.48
CA ARG A 46 0.32 -11.24 -2.63
C ARG A 46 0.16 -12.03 -3.91
N ASN A 47 1.27 -12.17 -4.63
CA ASN A 47 1.42 -13.15 -5.70
C ASN A 47 1.83 -14.49 -5.07
N ARG A 48 1.04 -15.54 -5.26
CA ARG A 48 1.29 -16.85 -4.61
C ARG A 48 2.54 -17.54 -5.15
N ALA A 49 2.92 -17.22 -6.38
CA ALA A 49 4.13 -17.72 -7.01
C ALA A 49 5.40 -16.99 -6.53
N TYR A 50 5.26 -15.89 -5.77
CA TYR A 50 6.41 -15.14 -5.28
C TYR A 50 7.27 -16.00 -4.35
N SER A 51 8.50 -16.27 -4.80
CA SER A 51 9.47 -17.10 -4.12
C SER A 51 10.89 -16.56 -4.29
N ILE A 52 11.83 -17.15 -3.57
CA ILE A 52 13.25 -16.80 -3.64
C ILE A 52 13.83 -17.25 -4.98
N GLU A 53 13.42 -18.44 -5.43
CA GLU A 53 13.98 -19.14 -6.58
C GLU A 53 13.45 -18.59 -7.91
N ASP A 54 12.14 -18.37 -7.98
CA ASP A 54 11.46 -17.99 -9.23
C ASP A 54 11.14 -16.49 -9.29
N GLY A 55 11.38 -15.75 -8.20
CA GLY A 55 10.97 -14.36 -8.07
C GLY A 55 9.45 -14.24 -8.15
N GLY A 56 8.96 -13.20 -8.84
CA GLY A 56 7.54 -12.89 -9.01
C GLY A 56 7.24 -11.45 -8.62
N TYR A 57 5.98 -11.17 -8.30
CA TYR A 57 5.56 -9.84 -7.87
C TYR A 57 5.67 -9.70 -6.35
N HIS A 58 6.33 -8.64 -5.92
CA HIS A 58 6.54 -8.35 -4.50
C HIS A 58 5.21 -8.23 -3.76
N PRO A 59 5.08 -8.82 -2.55
CA PRO A 59 3.96 -8.54 -1.66
C PRO A 59 3.92 -7.06 -1.31
N VAL A 60 2.71 -6.49 -1.23
CA VAL A 60 2.50 -5.11 -0.81
C VAL A 60 1.49 -5.07 0.33
N GLU A 61 1.81 -4.27 1.35
CA GLU A 61 0.88 -3.93 2.43
C GLU A 61 0.56 -2.43 2.40
N ILE A 62 -0.71 -2.09 2.52
CA ILE A 62 -1.21 -0.71 2.59
C ILE A 62 -2.07 -0.59 3.84
N ARG A 63 -1.72 0.34 4.72
CA ARG A 63 -2.50 0.64 5.92
C ARG A 63 -3.06 2.06 5.85
N ILE A 64 -4.36 2.16 6.10
CA ILE A 64 -5.08 3.44 6.16
C ILE A 64 -5.90 3.50 7.45
N THR A 65 -5.93 4.68 8.08
CA THR A 65 -6.69 4.93 9.30
C THR A 65 -7.70 6.06 9.07
N ARG A 66 -8.81 6.00 9.78
CA ARG A 66 -9.87 6.99 9.73
C ARG A 66 -9.58 8.12 10.71
N LEU A 67 -9.56 9.35 10.19
CA LEU A 67 -9.37 10.59 10.94
C LEU A 67 -10.45 11.59 10.50
N ASN A 68 -11.27 12.06 11.45
CA ASN A 68 -12.34 13.03 11.19
C ASN A 68 -13.25 12.64 10.01
N ASP A 69 -13.70 11.38 9.98
CA ASP A 69 -14.52 10.79 8.91
C ASP A 69 -13.86 10.64 7.54
N GLN A 70 -12.58 10.99 7.38
CA GLN A 70 -11.80 10.77 6.17
C GLN A 70 -10.70 9.71 6.41
N TRP A 71 -10.23 9.10 5.34
CA TRP A 71 -9.15 8.12 5.37
C TRP A 71 -7.81 8.77 5.06
N VAL A 72 -6.82 8.48 5.90
CA VAL A 72 -5.42 8.88 5.72
C VAL A 72 -4.56 7.63 5.56
N PHE A 73 -3.47 7.75 4.80
CA PHE A 73 -2.48 6.69 4.71
C PHE A 73 -1.59 6.70 5.96
N ASP A 74 -1.39 5.53 6.55
CA ASP A 74 -0.39 5.32 7.60
C ASP A 74 0.94 4.94 6.94
N TYR A 75 0.92 3.89 6.11
CA TYR A 75 2.06 3.45 5.32
C TYR A 75 1.67 2.66 4.07
N ILE A 76 2.62 2.57 3.13
CA ILE A 76 2.61 1.67 1.98
C ILE A 76 3.96 0.97 1.92
N THR A 77 3.99 -0.34 2.05
CA THR A 77 5.23 -1.14 2.11
C THR A 77 5.25 -2.19 1.00
N ASP A 78 6.34 -2.24 0.26
CA ASP A 78 6.68 -3.27 -0.73
C ASP A 78 7.76 -4.18 -0.14
N PHE A 79 7.56 -5.49 -0.21
CA PHE A 79 8.43 -6.47 0.43
C PHE A 79 9.15 -7.34 -0.60
N SER A 80 10.42 -7.67 -0.30
CA SER A 80 11.23 -8.56 -1.11
C SER A 80 11.98 -9.57 -0.25
N TYR A 81 12.30 -10.74 -0.82
CA TYR A 81 13.23 -11.68 -0.19
C TYR A 81 14.67 -11.17 -0.31
N CYS A 82 15.38 -11.08 0.83
CA CYS A 82 16.73 -10.51 0.85
C CYS A 82 17.73 -11.28 1.71
N GLY A 83 19.00 -11.28 1.27
CA GLY A 83 20.13 -11.84 2.00
C GLY A 83 20.45 -13.30 1.64
N LEU A 84 21.50 -13.84 2.31
CA LEU A 84 21.98 -15.21 2.10
C LEU A 84 21.04 -16.26 2.70
N MET A 85 20.31 -15.87 3.76
CA MET A 85 19.21 -16.61 4.36
C MET A 85 17.95 -15.78 4.13
N PRO A 86 17.32 -15.91 2.95
CA PRO A 86 16.33 -14.95 2.50
C PRO A 86 15.11 -14.90 3.40
N GLU A 87 14.93 -13.75 4.05
CA GLU A 87 13.72 -13.38 4.78
C GLU A 87 12.95 -12.32 4.00
N LEU A 88 11.63 -12.28 4.21
CA LEU A 88 10.79 -11.26 3.60
C LEU A 88 10.98 -9.95 4.38
N GLU A 89 11.61 -8.98 3.73
CA GLU A 89 12.00 -7.70 4.33
C GLU A 89 11.45 -6.52 3.52
N LYS A 90 11.43 -5.32 4.12
CA LYS A 90 11.03 -4.09 3.42
C LYS A 90 12.00 -3.79 2.29
N GLU A 91 11.51 -3.76 1.05
CA GLU A 91 12.24 -3.24 -0.11
C GLU A 91 12.04 -1.72 -0.20
N ILE A 92 10.78 -1.30 -0.10
CA ILE A 92 10.34 0.10 -0.12
C ILE A 92 9.31 0.28 0.98
N ASP A 93 9.36 1.40 1.69
CA ASP A 93 8.35 1.76 2.68
C ASP A 93 8.10 3.27 2.64
N PHE A 94 6.88 3.66 2.27
CA PHE A 94 6.42 5.04 2.36
C PHE A 94 5.66 5.21 3.68
N ASP A 95 6.33 5.67 4.73
CA ASP A 95 5.77 5.86 6.06
C ASP A 95 5.27 7.31 6.23
N PHE A 96 3.97 7.50 6.05
CA PHE A 96 3.32 8.81 6.15
C PHE A 96 3.23 9.30 7.61
N GLY A 97 3.18 8.38 8.57
CA GLY A 97 3.10 8.68 9.99
C GLY A 97 4.41 9.27 10.53
N HIS A 98 5.54 8.72 10.14
CA HIS A 98 6.87 9.20 10.50
C HIS A 98 7.45 10.22 9.50
N GLY A 99 6.84 10.37 8.32
CA GLY A 99 7.25 11.35 7.31
C GLY A 99 8.53 10.95 6.57
N VAL A 100 8.79 9.66 6.44
CA VAL A 100 10.00 9.11 5.82
C VAL A 100 9.65 8.09 4.75
N ALA A 101 10.50 8.00 3.73
CA ALA A 101 10.53 6.88 2.81
C ALA A 101 11.80 6.07 3.06
N TYR A 102 11.67 4.77 3.29
CA TYR A 102 12.79 3.83 3.25
C TYR A 102 12.86 3.21 1.87
N ILE A 103 14.06 3.19 1.28
CA ILE A 103 14.34 2.47 0.04
C ILE A 103 15.60 1.64 0.30
N ARG A 104 15.55 0.34 0.01
CA ARG A 104 16.68 -0.56 0.24
C ARG A 104 17.96 -0.01 -0.40
N TYR A 105 19.07 -0.12 0.33
CA TYR A 105 20.40 0.43 0.00
C TYR A 105 20.53 1.96 0.02
N MET A 106 19.43 2.72 -0.08
CA MET A 106 19.43 4.17 0.09
C MET A 106 19.19 4.57 1.55
N GLY A 107 18.44 3.77 2.31
CA GLY A 107 18.07 4.06 3.69
C GLY A 107 16.81 4.94 3.77
N GLU A 108 16.62 5.58 4.92
CA GLU A 108 15.51 6.51 5.16
C GLU A 108 15.84 7.91 4.63
N VAL A 109 14.90 8.49 3.89
CA VAL A 109 14.92 9.89 3.45
C VAL A 109 13.58 10.57 3.76
N PRO A 110 13.52 11.90 3.88
CA PRO A 110 12.27 12.61 4.04
C PRO A 110 11.28 12.31 2.90
N ILE A 111 10.05 11.93 3.24
CA ILE A 111 9.03 11.53 2.25
C ILE A 111 8.64 12.68 1.30
N ILE A 112 8.88 13.93 1.73
CA ILE A 112 8.54 15.15 1.00
C ILE A 112 9.54 15.52 -0.10
N GLU A 113 10.64 14.79 -0.25
CA GLU A 113 11.61 15.06 -1.30
C GLU A 113 11.01 14.80 -2.70
N SER A 114 11.36 15.65 -3.67
CA SER A 114 10.83 15.52 -5.04
C SER A 114 11.22 14.20 -5.71
N SER A 115 12.42 13.70 -5.42
CA SER A 115 12.91 12.38 -5.86
C SER A 115 12.02 11.24 -5.35
N VAL A 116 11.51 11.34 -4.11
CA VAL A 116 10.59 10.35 -3.54
C VAL A 116 9.24 10.43 -4.23
N ALA A 117 8.74 11.63 -4.54
CA ALA A 117 7.48 11.80 -5.28
C ALA A 117 7.54 11.19 -6.69
N GLU A 118 8.65 11.39 -7.41
CA GLU A 118 8.89 10.78 -8.73
C GLU A 118 8.98 9.25 -8.63
N PHE A 119 9.73 8.75 -7.64
CA PHE A 119 9.87 7.33 -7.38
C PHE A 119 8.53 6.66 -7.03
N TYR A 120 7.77 7.29 -6.13
CA TYR A 120 6.43 6.84 -5.74
C TYR A 120 5.50 6.75 -6.95
N SER A 121 5.51 7.77 -7.82
CA SER A 121 4.66 7.77 -9.03
C SER A 121 4.95 6.60 -9.96
N MET A 122 6.23 6.24 -10.12
CA MET A 122 6.63 5.06 -10.90
C MET A 122 6.22 3.75 -10.21
N TRP A 123 6.44 3.66 -8.90
CA TRP A 123 6.04 2.48 -8.11
C TRP A 123 4.52 2.26 -8.14
N GLU A 124 3.72 3.30 -7.90
CA GLU A 124 2.26 3.23 -7.88
C GLU A 124 1.71 2.81 -9.25
N SER A 125 2.27 3.38 -10.33
CA SER A 125 1.91 3.01 -11.71
C SER A 125 2.16 1.52 -12.01
N ASN A 126 3.31 1.00 -11.59
CA ASN A 126 3.64 -0.43 -11.72
C ASN A 126 2.70 -1.29 -10.89
N PHE A 127 2.49 -0.92 -9.62
CA PHE A 127 1.59 -1.62 -8.70
C PHE A 127 0.17 -1.74 -9.27
N LEU A 128 -0.40 -0.64 -9.74
CA LEU A 128 -1.73 -0.60 -10.36
C LEU A 128 -1.79 -1.43 -11.64
N SER A 129 -0.73 -1.41 -12.45
CA SER A 129 -0.63 -2.24 -13.65
C SER A 129 -0.69 -3.72 -13.29
N TYR A 130 0.10 -4.17 -12.31
CA TYR A 130 0.12 -5.56 -11.85
C TYR A 130 -1.21 -5.98 -11.24
N LEU A 131 -1.85 -5.10 -10.48
CA LEU A 131 -3.19 -5.31 -9.94
C LEU A 131 -4.24 -5.45 -11.05
N SER A 132 -4.13 -4.67 -12.13
CA SER A 132 -5.06 -4.75 -13.27
C SER A 132 -4.86 -5.98 -14.16
N MET A 133 -3.66 -6.56 -14.12
CA MET A 133 -3.28 -7.78 -14.84
C MET A 133 -3.55 -9.06 -14.05
N ASP A 134 -4.23 -8.95 -12.90
CA ASP A 134 -4.52 -10.06 -11.97
C ASP A 134 -3.25 -10.81 -11.52
N CYS A 135 -2.12 -10.10 -11.38
CA CYS A 135 -0.86 -10.70 -10.93
C CYS A 135 -0.85 -11.09 -9.44
N PHE A 136 -1.83 -10.62 -8.66
CA PHE A 136 -1.98 -10.93 -7.24
C PHE A 136 -3.20 -11.83 -7.01
N GLU A 137 -2.97 -13.10 -6.69
CA GLU A 137 -4.07 -14.07 -6.47
C GLU A 137 -4.62 -14.06 -5.05
N GLU A 138 -3.92 -13.39 -4.12
CA GLU A 138 -4.33 -13.31 -2.72
C GLU A 138 -4.38 -11.85 -2.27
N ILE A 139 -5.61 -11.33 -2.11
CA ILE A 139 -5.88 -10.02 -1.55
C ILE A 139 -6.62 -10.19 -0.22
N LYS A 140 -5.99 -9.78 0.87
CA LYS A 140 -6.55 -9.86 2.22
C LYS A 140 -6.80 -8.46 2.74
N VAL A 141 -8.05 -8.20 3.14
CA VAL A 141 -8.43 -7.01 3.90
C VAL A 141 -8.59 -7.40 5.37
N MET A 142 -7.99 -6.61 6.25
CA MET A 142 -8.24 -6.60 7.69
C MET A 142 -8.88 -5.26 8.02
N ALA A 143 -10.01 -5.31 8.74
CA ALA A 143 -10.78 -4.14 9.14
C ALA A 143 -10.92 -4.19 10.66
N GLU A 144 -10.52 -3.13 11.33
CA GLU A 144 -10.51 -3.02 12.78
C GLU A 144 -11.48 -1.90 13.20
N ASP A 145 -12.39 -2.23 14.12
CA ASP A 145 -13.18 -1.25 14.87
C ASP A 145 -12.36 -0.85 16.12
N VAL A 146 -12.47 0.40 16.58
CA VAL A 146 -11.84 0.87 17.84
C VAL A 146 -12.84 0.78 18.99
#